data_AF-A0A8H5CAG7-F1
#
_entry.id   AF-A0A8H5CAG7-F1
#
_cell.length_a   1.000
_cell.length_b   1.000
_cell.length_c   1.000
_cell.angle_alpha   90.00
_cell.angle_beta   90.00
_cell.angle_gamma   90.00
#
_symmetry.space_group_name_H-M   'P 1'
#
loop_
_entity.id
_entity.type
_entity.pdbx_description
1 polymer ?
#
loop_
_entity_poly.entity_id
_entity_poly.type
_entity_poly.pdbx_seq_one_letter_code
_entity_poly.pdbx_strand_id
1 'polypeptide(L)'
;MADRSTTLYQGILLKLVTVLELTQKPEGISTLQARQALLQATNDFKSALLQAKEMAANMPGGELLIEDQDDIIEMLTTLRQRKREKLTQFSAQAQAVSSETVAETKMEVDSMASTPFHE
;
A
#
# COMPACT_ATOMS: atom_id res chain seq x y z
N MET A 1 -9.16 3.25 6.21
CA MET A 1 -8.50 2.34 7.17
C MET A 1 -7.48 3.05 8.06
N ALA A 2 -6.69 4.02 7.57
CA ALA A 2 -5.71 4.76 8.37
C ALA A 2 -6.27 5.50 9.61
N ASP A 3 -7.50 5.99 9.55
CA ASP A 3 -8.09 6.77 10.65
C ASP A 3 -8.41 5.91 11.90
N ARG A 4 -8.77 4.63 11.69
CA ARG A 4 -9.09 3.69 12.78
C ARG A 4 -7.83 3.15 13.49
N SER A 5 -6.72 3.03 12.78
CA SER A 5 -5.44 2.64 13.40
C SER A 5 -4.90 3.79 14.24
N THR A 6 -4.89 5.02 13.72
CA THR A 6 -4.39 6.19 14.44
C THR A 6 -5.13 6.42 15.75
N THR A 7 -6.47 6.32 15.75
CA THR A 7 -7.29 6.44 16.96
C THR A 7 -7.04 5.33 17.99
N LEU A 8 -6.81 4.08 17.56
CA LEU A 8 -6.44 2.96 18.42
C LEU A 8 -5.08 3.19 19.10
N TYR A 9 -4.05 3.54 18.32
CA TYR A 9 -2.70 3.76 18.83
C TYR A 9 -2.62 4.97 19.77
N GLN A 10 -3.29 6.08 19.43
CA GLN A 10 -3.36 7.26 20.29
C GLN A 10 -4.08 6.96 21.63
N GLY A 11 -5.12 6.11 21.60
CA GLY A 11 -5.88 5.73 22.79
C GLY A 11 -5.10 4.86 23.79
N ILE A 12 -4.02 4.19 23.37
CA ILE A 12 -3.23 3.30 24.26
C ILE A 12 -2.57 4.11 25.38
N LEU A 13 -1.95 5.24 25.06
CA LEU A 13 -1.29 6.09 26.06
C LEU A 13 -2.28 6.60 27.08
N LEU A 14 -3.46 7.06 26.63
CA LEU A 14 -4.51 7.52 27.54
C LEU A 14 -4.96 6.42 28.50
N LYS A 15 -5.15 5.19 28.00
CA LYS A 15 -5.51 4.03 28.83
C LYS A 15 -4.42 3.67 29.84
N LEU A 16 -3.14 3.76 29.46
CA LEU A 16 -2.02 3.55 30.39
C LEU A 16 -2.02 4.61 31.49
N VAL A 17 -2.19 5.88 31.12
CA VAL A 17 -2.29 6.99 32.08
C VAL A 17 -3.42 6.73 33.07
N THR A 18 -4.60 6.29 32.61
CA THR A 18 -5.72 5.93 33.49
C THR A 18 -5.34 4.82 34.49
N VAL A 19 -4.61 3.79 34.05
CA VAL A 19 -4.13 2.74 34.97
C VAL A 19 -3.19 3.33 36.02
N LEU A 20 -2.22 4.15 35.61
CA LEU A 20 -1.25 4.77 36.51
C LEU A 20 -1.92 5.72 37.52
N GLU A 21 -2.87 6.53 37.07
CA GLU A 21 -3.65 7.42 37.95
C GLU A 21 -4.42 6.62 39.00
N LEU A 22 -5.06 5.51 38.61
CA LEU A 22 -5.77 4.65 39.55
C LEU A 22 -4.83 4.01 40.58
N THR A 23 -3.60 3.66 40.20
CA THR A 23 -2.61 3.12 41.15
C THR A 23 -2.07 4.16 42.13
N GLN A 24 -2.14 5.45 41.78
CA GLN A 24 -1.67 6.56 42.62
C GLN A 24 -2.76 7.12 43.56
N LYS A 25 -4.03 6.70 43.39
CA LYS A 25 -5.10 7.14 44.27
C LYS A 25 -4.86 6.69 45.71
N PRO A 26 -5.16 7.54 46.71
CA PRO A 26 -4.95 7.21 48.12
C PRO A 26 -5.81 6.04 48.59
N GLU A 27 -6.96 5.80 47.95
CA GLU A 27 -7.78 4.61 48.24
C GLU A 27 -7.12 3.31 47.77
N GLY A 28 -6.19 3.38 46.80
CA GLY A 28 -5.46 2.25 46.23
C GLY A 28 -6.36 1.08 45.87
N ILE A 29 -6.09 -0.09 46.46
CA ILE A 29 -6.92 -1.30 46.36
C ILE A 29 -7.73 -1.56 47.64
N SER A 30 -7.84 -0.57 48.53
CA SER A 30 -8.43 -0.73 49.85
C SER A 30 -9.94 -0.95 49.76
N THR A 31 -10.60 -0.31 48.80
CA THR A 31 -12.02 -0.49 48.53
C THR A 31 -12.27 -1.49 47.40
N LEU A 32 -13.42 -2.18 47.43
CA LEU A 32 -13.82 -3.09 46.36
C LEU A 32 -13.99 -2.34 45.02
N GLN A 33 -14.56 -1.14 45.07
CA GLN A 33 -14.76 -0.30 43.89
C GLN A 33 -13.42 0.11 43.25
N ALA A 34 -12.42 0.49 44.05
CA ALA A 34 -11.11 0.87 43.52
C ALA A 34 -10.37 -0.34 42.91
N ARG A 35 -10.48 -1.53 43.52
CA ARG A 35 -9.99 -2.78 42.92
C ARG A 35 -10.65 -3.08 41.58
N GLN A 36 -11.97 -2.94 41.50
CA GLN A 36 -12.73 -3.22 40.28
C GLN A 36 -12.40 -2.21 39.18
N ALA A 37 -12.27 -0.93 39.52
CA ALA A 37 -11.88 0.11 38.57
C ALA A 37 -10.47 -0.13 38.02
N LEU A 38 -9.51 -0.50 38.86
CA LEU A 38 -8.15 -0.82 38.44
C LEU A 38 -8.10 -2.05 37.54
N LEU A 39 -8.83 -3.12 37.91
CA LEU A 39 -8.93 -4.33 37.11
C LEU A 39 -9.51 -4.02 35.72
N GLN A 40 -10.60 -3.23 35.68
CA GLN A 40 -11.24 -2.83 34.44
C GLN A 40 -10.28 -2.02 33.56
N ALA A 41 -9.66 -0.98 34.09
CA ALA A 41 -8.71 -0.15 33.35
C ALA A 41 -7.52 -0.97 32.81
N THR A 42 -7.02 -1.92 33.60
CA THR A 42 -5.91 -2.80 33.19
C THR A 42 -6.33 -3.75 32.07
N ASN A 43 -7.52 -4.33 32.16
CA ASN A 43 -8.08 -5.17 31.10
C ASN A 43 -8.32 -4.38 29.81
N ASP A 44 -8.84 -3.17 29.92
CA ASP A 44 -9.10 -2.30 28.77
C ASP A 44 -7.79 -1.86 28.09
N PHE A 45 -6.74 -1.57 28.87
CA PHE A 45 -5.40 -1.29 28.36
C PHE A 45 -4.81 -2.51 27.66
N LYS A 46 -4.86 -3.69 28.29
CA LYS A 46 -4.37 -4.95 27.71
C LYS A 46 -5.10 -5.29 26.41
N SER A 47 -6.42 -5.14 26.38
CA SER A 47 -7.24 -5.37 25.19
C SER A 47 -6.85 -4.43 24.04
N ALA A 48 -6.65 -3.14 24.32
CA ALA A 48 -6.19 -2.18 23.33
C ALA A 48 -4.80 -2.52 22.77
N LEU A 49 -3.86 -2.95 23.62
CA LEU A 49 -2.54 -3.42 23.18
C LEU A 49 -2.61 -4.66 22.29
N LEU A 50 -3.44 -5.64 22.65
CA LEU A 50 -3.61 -6.85 21.85
C LEU A 50 -4.19 -6.53 20.47
N GLN A 51 -5.23 -5.69 20.43
CA GLN A 51 -5.83 -5.24 19.17
C GLN A 51 -4.83 -4.47 18.30
N ALA A 52 -4.02 -3.59 18.90
CA ALA A 52 -3.00 -2.85 18.17
C ALA A 52 -1.90 -3.77 17.63
N LYS A 53 -1.44 -4.74 18.43
CA LYS A 53 -0.46 -5.74 18.00
C LYS A 53 -0.99 -6.59 16.85
N GLU A 54 -2.23 -7.08 16.95
CA GLU A 54 -2.87 -7.84 15.88
C GLU A 54 -3.02 -7.01 14.60
N MET A 55 -3.39 -5.73 14.74
CA MET A 55 -3.49 -4.82 13.60
C MET A 55 -2.12 -4.54 12.96
N ALA A 56 -1.04 -4.39 13.74
CA ALA A 56 0.31 -4.24 13.21
C ALA A 56 0.76 -5.50 12.46
N ALA A 57 0.56 -6.68 13.06
CA ALA A 57 0.96 -7.95 12.47
C ALA A 57 0.21 -8.28 11.16
N ASN A 58 -1.06 -7.85 11.06
CA ASN A 58 -1.88 -8.05 9.87
C ASN A 58 -1.70 -6.93 8.82
N MET A 59 -0.87 -5.91 9.09
CA MET A 59 -0.58 -4.88 8.11
C MET A 59 0.35 -5.45 7.03
N PRO A 60 0.10 -5.22 5.74
CA PRO A 60 1.04 -5.61 4.69
C PRO A 60 2.42 -5.00 4.96
N GLY A 61 3.44 -5.85 5.09
CA GLY A 61 4.80 -5.44 5.46
C GLY A 61 5.02 -5.18 6.95
N GLY A 62 4.01 -5.34 7.82
CA GLY A 62 4.13 -5.10 9.28
C GLY A 62 5.03 -6.08 10.03
N GLU A 63 5.40 -7.19 9.39
CA GLU A 63 6.38 -8.17 9.87
C GLU A 63 7.82 -7.85 9.45
N LEU A 64 7.99 -6.90 8.52
CA LEU A 64 9.28 -6.55 7.93
C LEU A 64 9.91 -5.38 8.68
N LEU A 65 11.23 -5.36 8.74
CA LEU A 65 11.95 -4.15 9.16
C LEU A 65 11.72 -3.03 8.14
N ILE A 66 11.84 -1.77 8.59
CA ILE A 66 11.66 -0.62 7.70
C ILE A 66 12.65 -0.68 6.53
N GLU A 67 13.88 -1.09 6.82
CA GLU A 67 14.94 -1.27 5.83
C GLU A 67 14.55 -2.32 4.76
N ASP A 68 14.02 -3.47 5.17
CA ASP A 68 13.54 -4.49 4.25
C ASP A 68 12.36 -3.98 3.39
N GLN A 69 11.49 -3.13 3.97
CA GLN A 69 10.38 -2.52 3.23
C GLN A 69 10.88 -1.54 2.18
N ASP A 70 11.89 -0.73 2.50
CA ASP A 70 12.49 0.24 1.56
C ASP A 70 13.15 -0.49 0.37
N ASP A 71 13.88 -1.57 0.62
CA ASP A 71 14.49 -2.40 -0.42
C ASP A 71 13.43 -3.01 -1.36
N ILE A 72 12.33 -3.52 -0.79
CA ILE A 72 11.21 -4.06 -1.57
C ILE A 72 10.55 -2.96 -2.40
N ILE A 73 10.35 -1.77 -1.83
CA ILE A 73 9.77 -0.61 -2.52
C ILE A 73 10.65 -0.21 -3.71
N GLU A 74 11.98 -0.17 -3.54
CA GLU A 74 12.93 0.11 -4.60
C GLU A 74 12.85 -0.94 -5.72
N MET A 75 12.89 -2.22 -5.35
CA MET A 75 12.80 -3.33 -6.29
C MET A 75 11.49 -3.29 -7.09
N LEU A 76 10.35 -3.12 -6.41
CA LEU A 76 9.03 -3.05 -7.05
C LEU A 76 8.90 -1.83 -7.95
N THR A 77 9.45 -0.69 -7.52
CA THR A 77 9.47 0.54 -8.32
C THR A 77 10.27 0.36 -9.60
N THR A 78 11.46 -0.23 -9.50
CA THR A 78 12.32 -0.55 -10.64
C THR A 78 11.64 -1.53 -11.59
N LEU A 79 11.01 -2.58 -11.07
CA LEU A 79 10.30 -3.57 -11.88
C LEU A 79 9.12 -2.94 -12.64
N ARG A 80 8.35 -2.09 -11.96
CA ARG A 80 7.26 -1.33 -12.57
C ARG A 80 7.76 -0.42 -13.69
N GLN A 81 8.88 0.28 -13.48
CA GLN A 81 9.46 1.16 -14.47
C GLN A 81 9.90 0.40 -15.73
N ARG A 82 10.65 -0.70 -15.54
CA ARG A 82 11.07 -1.59 -16.65
C ARG A 82 9.88 -2.16 -17.42
N LYS A 83 8.79 -2.54 -16.74
CA LYS A 83 7.57 -3.03 -17.38
C LYS A 83 6.90 -1.93 -18.24
N ARG A 84 6.87 -0.69 -17.77
CA ARG A 84 6.33 0.45 -18.55
C ARG A 84 7.16 0.73 -19.80
N GLU A 85 8.48 0.70 -19.68
CA GLU A 85 9.39 0.88 -20.83
C GLU A 85 9.18 -0.22 -21.87
N LYS A 86 9.14 -1.48 -21.46
CA LYS A 86 8.85 -2.60 -22.36
C LYS A 86 7.49 -2.48 -23.04
N LEU A 87 6.46 -2.07 -22.29
CA LEU A 87 5.13 -1.85 -22.86
C LEU A 87 5.15 -0.74 -23.91
N THR A 88 5.87 0.36 -23.64
CA THR A 88 6.01 1.50 -24.55
C THR A 88 6.73 1.08 -25.83
N GLN A 89 7.84 0.35 -25.71
CA GLN A 89 8.57 -0.22 -26.85
C GLN A 89 7.69 -1.15 -27.68
N PHE A 90 6.96 -2.05 -27.02
CA PHE A 90 6.07 -2.97 -27.71
C PHE A 90 4.94 -2.23 -28.46
N SER A 91 4.31 -1.23 -27.84
CA SER A 91 3.28 -0.43 -28.51
C SER A 91 3.83 0.37 -29.68
N ALA A 92 5.04 0.93 -29.56
CA ALA A 92 5.69 1.66 -30.65
C ALA A 92 6.03 0.73 -31.83
N GLN A 93 6.51 -0.47 -31.53
CA GLN A 93 6.81 -1.47 -32.56
C GLN A 93 5.55 -1.96 -33.27
N ALA A 94 4.45 -2.20 -32.55
CA ALA A 94 3.16 -2.54 -33.15
C ALA A 94 2.63 -1.43 -34.08
N GLN A 95 2.83 -0.15 -33.70
CA GLN A 95 2.47 0.99 -34.54
C GLN A 95 3.38 1.16 -35.76
N ALA A 96 4.68 0.89 -35.64
CA ALA A 96 5.63 0.94 -36.74
C ALA A 96 5.32 -0.13 -37.82
N VAL A 97 5.07 -1.38 -37.41
CA VAL A 97 4.68 -2.47 -38.33
C VAL A 97 3.35 -2.16 -39.03
N SER A 98 2.41 -1.54 -38.31
CA SER A 98 1.14 -1.10 -38.90
C SER A 98 1.33 0.06 -39.90
N SER A 99 2.36 0.90 -39.73
CA SER A 99 2.66 2.00 -40.64
C SER A 99 3.46 1.55 -41.87
N GLU A 100 4.38 0.60 -41.72
CA GLU A 100 5.13 -0.03 -42.81
C GLU A 100 4.21 -0.82 -43.73
N THR A 101 3.30 -1.64 -43.18
CA THR A 101 2.30 -2.37 -43.99
C THR A 101 1.40 -1.41 -44.76
N VAL A 102 0.95 -0.29 -44.19
CA VAL A 102 0.16 0.73 -44.92
C VAL A 102 1.00 1.46 -45.98
N ALA A 103 2.28 1.73 -45.72
CA ALA A 103 3.17 2.37 -46.68
C ALA A 103 3.52 1.44 -47.86
N GLU A 104 3.77 0.16 -47.60
CA GLU A 104 4.04 -0.88 -48.60
C GLU A 104 2.80 -1.12 -49.47
N THR A 105 1.61 -1.21 -48.87
CA THR A 105 0.34 -1.34 -49.61
C THR A 105 0.04 -0.11 -50.48
N LYS A 106 0.43 1.11 -50.05
CA LYS A 106 0.24 2.34 -50.85
C LYS A 106 1.23 2.44 -52.02
N MET A 107 2.43 1.87 -51.89
CA MET A 107 3.48 1.93 -52.90
C MET A 107 3.23 0.97 -54.08
N GLU A 108 2.58 -0.17 -53.83
CA GLU A 108 2.21 -1.13 -54.89
C GLU A 108 1.08 -0.64 -55.81
N VAL A 109 0.19 0.24 -55.31
CA VAL A 109 -0.96 0.74 -56.08
C VAL A 109 -0.56 1.78 -57.14
N ASP A 110 0.51 2.54 -56.91
CA ASP A 110 0.98 3.60 -57.82
C ASP A 110 1.79 3.05 -59.02
N SER A 111 2.27 1.79 -58.94
CA SER A 111 3.05 1.16 -60.01
C SER A 111 2.21 0.46 -61.08
N MET A 112 0.89 0.35 -60.91
CA MET A 112 -0.02 -0.33 -61.85
C MET A 112 -0.80 0.63 -62.78
N ALA A 113 -0.58 1.95 -62.70
CA ALA A 113 -1.42 2.95 -63.38
C ALA A 113 -0.84 3.55 -64.68
N SER A 114 0.31 3.07 -65.19
CA SER A 114 0.92 3.64 -66.40
C SER A 114 1.02 2.63 -67.54
N THR A 115 -0.03 2.56 -68.37
CA THR A 115 0.09 2.14 -69.78
C THR A 115 -0.32 3.32 -70.68
N PRO A 116 0.58 3.84 -71.53
CA PRO A 116 0.25 4.95 -72.42
C PRO A 116 -0.55 4.41 -73.60
N PHE A 117 -1.73 4.97 -73.86
CA PHE A 117 -2.40 4.79 -75.15
C PHE A 117 -1.67 5.64 -76.20
N HIS A 118 -1.14 4.99 -77.23
CA HIS A 118 -0.75 5.63 -78.48
C HIS A 118 -1.81 5.28 -79.53
N GLU A 119 -2.21 6.30 -80.31
CA GLU A 119 -3.21 6.29 -81.38
C GLU A 119 -2.99 5.22 -82.46
#